data_AF-A0A4R2K8F7-F1
#
_entry.id   AF-A0A4R2K8F7-F1
#
_cell.length_a   1.000
_cell.length_b   1.000
_cell.length_c   1.000
_cell.angle_alpha   90.00
_cell.angle_beta   90.00
_cell.angle_gamma   90.00
#
_symmetry.space_group_name_H-M   'P 1'
#
loop_
_entity.id
_entity.type
_entity.pdbx_description
1 polymer ?
#
loop_
_entity_poly.entity_id
_entity_poly.type
_entity_poly.pdbx_seq_one_letter_code
_entity_poly.pdbx_strand_id
1 'polypeptide(L)' 'MKEKEKKETHRPVQTIQEFYCPDCGAKLIPAEGCLLCPFCGWSKCR' A
#
# COMPACT_ATOMS: atom_id res chain seq x y z
N MET A 1 -34.08 -11.29 25.83
CA MET A 1 -32.79 -11.65 25.19
C MET A 1 -32.71 -10.78 23.94
N LYS A 2 -31.83 -9.77 23.90
CA LYS A 2 -31.76 -8.78 22.80
C LYS A 2 -30.41 -8.90 22.11
N GLU A 3 -30.49 -8.96 20.79
CA GLU A 3 -29.43 -9.36 19.86
C GLU A 3 -28.19 -8.46 19.92
N LYS A 4 -27.02 -9.09 19.76
CA LYS A 4 -25.70 -8.44 19.76
C LYS A 4 -25.38 -8.00 18.33
N GLU A 5 -25.42 -6.70 18.10
CA GLU A 5 -25.02 -6.04 16.87
C GLU A 5 -23.52 -6.23 16.61
N LYS A 6 -23.20 -7.01 15.57
CA LYS A 6 -21.83 -7.32 15.16
C LYS A 6 -21.31 -6.13 14.35
N LYS A 7 -20.52 -5.26 14.97
CA LYS A 7 -19.80 -4.17 14.29
C LYS A 7 -18.79 -4.75 13.29
N GLU A 8 -19.24 -4.86 12.06
CA GLU A 8 -18.42 -5.07 10.88
C GLU A 8 -17.55 -3.81 10.67
N THR A 9 -16.29 -3.93 11.09
CA THR A 9 -15.24 -2.97 10.77
C THR A 9 -14.97 -3.07 9.27
N HIS A 10 -15.61 -2.21 8.50
CA HIS A 10 -15.23 -1.92 7.12
C HIS A 10 -13.86 -1.25 7.15
N ARG A 11 -12.79 -2.04 7.31
CA ARG A 11 -11.45 -1.61 6.94
C ARG A 11 -11.53 -1.31 5.44
N PRO A 12 -11.17 -0.09 4.99
CA PRO A 12 -11.05 0.13 3.56
C PRO A 12 -10.07 -0.92 3.06
N VAL A 13 -10.53 -1.80 2.18
CA VAL A 13 -9.65 -2.65 1.38
C VAL A 13 -8.91 -1.68 0.48
N GLN A 14 -7.85 -1.09 1.02
CA GLN A 14 -6.93 -0.23 0.30
C GLN A 14 -6.42 -1.12 -0.83
N THR A 15 -6.87 -0.87 -2.06
CA THR A 15 -6.26 -1.45 -3.25
C THR A 15 -4.84 -0.92 -3.28
N ILE A 16 -3.92 -1.65 -2.64
CA ILE A 16 -2.49 -1.33 -2.61
C ILE A 16 -2.06 -1.42 -4.06
N GLN A 17 -1.96 -0.28 -4.73
CA GLN A 17 -1.52 -0.21 -6.10
C GLN A 17 -0.05 -0.66 -6.10
N GLU A 18 0.19 -1.89 -6.54
CA GLU A 18 1.51 -2.51 -6.48
C GLU A 18 2.37 -1.90 -7.58
N PHE A 19 3.24 -0.98 -7.21
CA PHE A 19 4.22 -0.40 -8.12
C PHE A 19 5.51 -1.22 -8.10
N TYR A 20 6.16 -1.31 -9.26
CA TYR A 20 7.43 -1.99 -9.42
C TYR A 20 8.48 -1.03 -9.96
N CYS A 21 9.71 -1.18 -9.50
CA CYS A 21 10.82 -0.34 -9.90
C CYS A 21 11.19 -0.65 -11.35
N PRO A 22 11.27 0.36 -12.25
CA PRO A 22 11.63 0.14 -13.64
C PRO A 22 13.10 -0.30 -13.81
N ASP A 23 13.95 0.02 -12.83
CA ASP A 23 15.39 -0.24 -12.89
C ASP A 23 15.76 -1.67 -12.46
N CYS A 24 15.24 -2.12 -11.31
CA CYS A 24 15.57 -3.42 -10.74
C CYS A 24 14.40 -4.42 -10.70
N GLY A 25 13.19 -4.00 -11.07
CA GLY A 25 11.99 -4.85 -11.02
C GLY A 25 11.43 -5.11 -9.62
N ALA A 26 12.04 -4.58 -8.56
CA ALA A 26 11.57 -4.81 -7.19
C ALA A 26 10.28 -4.05 -6.87
N LYS A 27 9.48 -4.58 -5.95
CA LYS A 27 8.25 -3.93 -5.48
C LYS A 27 8.59 -2.62 -4.74
N LEU A 28 7.95 -1.55 -5.17
CA LEU A 28 8.09 -0.22 -4.61
C LEU A 28 7.19 -0.07 -3.38
N ILE A 29 7.71 0.64 -2.38
CA ILE A 29 7.01 0.93 -1.15
C ILE A 29 6.46 2.36 -1.25
N PRO A 30 5.15 2.56 -1.06
CA PRO A 30 4.60 3.91 -0.95
C PRO A 30 5.08 4.54 0.38
N ALA A 31 5.83 5.63 0.27
CA ALA A 31 6.35 6.43 1.36
C ALA A 31 5.87 7.88 1.18
N GLU A 32 4.91 8.31 2.00
CA GLU A 32 4.45 9.71 2.08
C GLU A 32 4.13 10.37 0.72
N GLY A 33 3.48 9.63 -0.19
CA GLY A 33 3.14 10.12 -1.53
C GLY A 33 4.23 9.93 -2.60
N CYS A 34 5.40 9.46 -2.21
CA CYS A 34 6.45 8.98 -3.10
C CYS A 34 6.50 7.45 -3.14
N LEU A 35 7.04 6.88 -4.21
CA LEU A 35 7.34 5.46 -4.33
C LEU A 35 8.83 5.26 -4.15
N LEU A 36 9.25 4.48 -3.16
CA LEU A 36 10.65 4.20 -2.86
C LEU A 36 10.99 2.74 -3.16
N CYS A 37 12.12 2.52 -3.82
CA CYS A 37 12.71 1.22 -4.04
C CYS A 37 13.79 0.94 -3.00
N PRO A 38 13.62 -0.06 -2.11
CA PRO A 38 14.64 -0.42 -1.13
C PRO A 38 15.82 -1.19 -1.75
N PHE A 39 15.71 -1.63 -3.01
CA PHE A 39 16.74 -2.46 -3.66
C PHE A 39 17.81 -1.64 -4.38
N CYS A 40 17.40 -0.66 -5.20
CA CYS A 40 18.34 0.18 -5.95
C CYS A 40 18.36 1.64 -5.48
N GLY A 41 17.47 2.03 -4.56
CA GLY A 41 17.33 3.41 -4.10
C GLY A 41 16.51 4.30 -5.04
N TRP A 42 15.91 3.75 -6.10
CA TRP A 42 15.04 4.51 -6.99
C TRP A 42 13.84 5.09 -6.24
N SER A 43 13.53 6.35 -6.47
CA SER A 43 12.40 7.03 -5.84
C SER A 43 11.63 7.87 -6.86
N LYS A 44 10.30 7.80 -6.84
CA LYS A 44 9.44 8.66 -7.66
C LYS A 44 8.36 9.29 -6.82
N CYS A 45 8.47 10.60 -6.61
CA CYS A 45 7.43 11.42 -6.02
C CYS A 45 6.41 11.83 -7.08
N ARG A 46 5.15 11.91 -6.67
CA ARG A 46 4.05 12.34 -7.54
C ARG A 46 3.85 13.85 -7.47
#